data_AF-A0A958ITY5-F1
#
_entry.id   AF-A0A958ITY5-F1
#
_cell.length_a   1.000
_cell.length_b   1.000
_cell.length_c   1.000
_cell.angle_alpha   90.00
_cell.angle_beta   90.00
_cell.angle_gamma   90.00
#
_symmetry.space_group_name_H-M   'P 1'
#
loop_
_entity.id
_entity.type
_entity.pdbx_description
1 polymer ?
#
loop_
_entity_poly.entity_id
_entity_poly.type
_entity_poly.pdbx_seq_one_letter_code
_entity_poly.pdbx_strand_id
1 'polypeptide(L)' 'MSAPNLSMPPVKIVGISGSLRAGSYTRKIVQIALEGAAESNAEIQLIDLKHY' A
#
# COMPACT_ATOMS: atom_id res chain seq x y z
N MET A 1 -35.40 -1.85 -15.73
CA MET A 1 -33.98 -1.76 -16.09
C MET A 1 -33.26 -1.10 -14.92
N SER A 2 -32.43 -1.84 -14.18
CA SER A 2 -31.69 -1.31 -13.03
C SER A 2 -30.43 -0.58 -13.50
N ALA A 3 -30.14 0.57 -12.92
CA ALA A 3 -28.98 1.39 -13.27
C ALA A 3 -27.65 0.63 -13.10
N PRO A 4 -26.63 0.89 -13.94
CA PRO A 4 -25.31 0.29 -13.77
C PRO A 4 -24.71 0.72 -12.43
N ASN A 5 -24.24 -0.26 -11.67
CA ASN A 5 -23.50 -0.04 -10.43
C ASN A 5 -22.14 0.58 -10.76
N LEU A 6 -22.02 1.90 -10.65
CA LEU A 6 -20.76 2.64 -10.79
C LEU A 6 -19.99 2.57 -9.47
N SER A 7 -19.48 1.39 -9.12
CA SER A 7 -18.48 1.29 -8.04
C SER A 7 -17.17 1.88 -8.56
N MET A 8 -16.68 2.94 -7.92
CA MET A 8 -15.35 3.46 -8.23
C MET A 8 -14.30 2.35 -8.01
N PRO A 9 -13.34 2.19 -8.93
CA PRO A 9 -12.29 1.20 -8.73
C PRO A 9 -11.48 1.53 -7.47
N PRO A 10 -10.99 0.51 -6.73
CA PRO A 10 -10.21 0.74 -5.53
C PRO A 10 -8.94 1.54 -5.87
N VAL A 11 -8.59 2.50 -5.01
CA VAL A 11 -7.35 3.26 -5.14
C VAL A 11 -6.18 2.31 -4.90
N LYS A 12 -5.22 2.27 -5.82
CA LYS A 12 -4.00 1.46 -5.68
C LYS A 12 -2.87 2.32 -5.11
N ILE A 13 -2.24 1.87 -4.03
CA ILE A 13 -1.17 2.59 -3.35
C ILE A 13 0.06 1.70 -3.22
N VAL A 14 1.20 2.22 -3.70
CA VAL A 14 2.50 1.54 -3.62
C VAL A 14 3.40 2.32 -2.67
N GLY A 15 3.87 1.66 -1.62
CA GLY A 15 4.88 2.19 -0.70
C GLY A 15 6.25 1.65 -1.06
N ILE A 16 7.28 2.52 -1.07
CA ILE A 16 8.66 2.14 -1.41
C ILE A 16 9.56 2.35 -0.19
N SER A 17 10.27 1.30 0.23
CA SER A 17 11.35 1.36 1.22
C SER A 17 12.70 1.22 0.53
N GLY A 18 13.50 2.29 0.56
CA GLY A 18 14.88 2.28 0.03
C GLY A 18 15.96 1.84 1.02
N SER A 19 15.58 1.41 2.22
CA SER A 19 16.54 1.05 3.26
C SER A 19 17.01 -0.40 3.11
N LEU A 20 18.30 -0.60 2.90
CA LEU A 20 18.90 -1.95 2.75
C LEU A 20 19.24 -2.61 4.11
N ARG A 21 19.16 -1.86 5.22
CA ARG A 21 19.53 -2.33 6.55
C ARG A 21 18.50 -3.30 7.10
N ALA A 22 18.95 -4.33 7.83
CA ALA A 22 18.05 -5.16 8.63
C ALA A 22 17.36 -4.31 9.72
N GLY A 23 16.08 -4.57 9.98
CA GLY A 23 15.33 -3.88 11.01
C GLY A 23 14.99 -2.41 10.71
N SER A 24 14.98 -2.00 9.44
CA SER A 24 14.71 -0.61 9.04
C SER A 24 13.40 -0.05 9.59
N TYR A 25 13.48 1.09 10.29
CA TYR A 25 12.30 1.86 10.70
C TYR A 25 11.58 2.48 9.51
N THR A 26 12.29 2.84 8.42
CA THR A 26 11.66 3.35 7.20
C THR A 26 10.70 2.30 6.62
N ARG A 27 11.14 1.05 6.51
CA ARG A 27 10.27 -0.06 6.08
C ARG A 27 9.05 -0.19 6.98
N LYS A 28 9.23 -0.13 8.30
CA LYS A 28 8.12 -0.23 9.27
C LYS A 28 7.12 0.93 9.12
N ILE A 29 7.59 2.16 8.96
CA ILE A 29 6.71 3.33 8.80
C ILE A 29 5.93 3.24 7.49
N VAL A 30 6.57 2.85 6.39
CA VAL A 30 5.88 2.66 5.10
C VAL A 30 4.82 1.57 5.22
N GLN A 31 5.14 0.45 5.88
CA GLN A 31 4.18 -0.63 6.14
C GLN A 31 2.95 -0.12 6.93
N ILE A 32 3.15 0.63 8.02
CA ILE A 32 2.06 1.19 8.84
C ILE A 32 1.19 2.14 8.02
N ALA A 33 1.79 3.00 7.17
CA ALA A 33 1.04 3.91 6.32
C ALA A 33 0.17 3.16 5.29
N LEU A 34 0.70 2.06 4.71
CA LEU A 34 -0.06 1.21 3.81
C LEU A 34 -1.20 0.48 4.54
N GLU A 35 -0.96 -0.03 5.74
CA GLU A 35 -2.02 -0.66 6.56
C GLU A 35 -3.17 0.30 6.82
N GLY A 36 -2.89 1.56 7.17
CA GLY A 36 -3.93 2.59 7.33
C GLY A 36 -4.67 2.92 6.01
N ALA A 37 -4.00 2.83 4.87
CA ALA A 37 -4.66 2.97 3.58
C ALA A 37 -5.58 1.77 3.25
N ALA A 38 -5.18 0.55 3.60
CA ALA A 38 -6.00 -0.64 3.42
C ALA A 38 -7.30 -0.58 4.25
N GLU A 39 -7.26 0.00 5.45
CA GLU A 39 -8.46 0.29 6.26
C GLU A 39 -9.47 1.20 5.54
N SER A 40 -8.99 2.01 4.58
CA SER A 40 -9.82 2.89 3.73
C SER A 40 -10.20 2.25 2.38
N ASN A 41 -10.15 0.92 2.28
CA ASN A 41 -10.52 0.14 1.09
C ASN A 41 -9.58 0.37 -0.12
N ALA A 42 -8.32 0.72 0.14
CA ALA A 42 -7.28 0.80 -0.89
C ALA A 42 -6.62 -0.57 -1.12
N GLU A 43 -6.18 -0.82 -2.36
CA GLU A 43 -5.30 -1.93 -2.69
C GLU A 43 -3.86 -1.49 -2.44
N ILE A 44 -3.12 -2.24 -1.61
CA ILE A 44 -1.78 -1.84 -1.16
C ILE A 44 -0.69 -2.78 -1.64
N GLN A 45 0.50 -2.23 -1.90
CA GLN A 45 1.71 -3.00 -2.18
C GLN A 45 2.93 -2.34 -1.51
N LEU A 46 3.75 -3.15 -0.84
CA LEU A 46 5.07 -2.71 -0.38
C LEU A 46 6.14 -3.20 -1.36
N ILE A 47 6.95 -2.26 -1.85
CA ILE A 47 8.21 -2.56 -2.55
C ILE A 47 9.35 -2.26 -1.57
N ASP A 48 10.02 -3.32 -1.13
CA ASP A 48 11.21 -3.23 -0.29
C ASP A 48 12.45 -3.46 -1.15
N LEU A 49 13.24 -2.41 -1.41
CA LEU A 49 14.43 -2.49 -2.27
C LEU A 49 15.52 -3.41 -1.70
N LYS A 50 15.40 -3.83 -0.44
CA LYS A 50 16.26 -4.88 0.12
C LYS A 50 16.01 -6.25 -0.52
N HIS A 51 14.79 -6.49 -0.99
CA HIS A 51 14.30 -7.77 -1.52
C HIS A 51 13.99 -7.72 -3.02
N TYR A 52 14.33 -6.62 -3.68
CA TYR A 52 14.18 -6.41 -5.11
C TYR A 52 15.49 -6.70 -5.82
#